data_AF-N1WEK2-F1
#
_entry.id   AF-N1WEK2-F1
#
_cell.length_a   1.000
_cell.length_b   1.000
_cell.length_c   1.000
_cell.angle_alpha   90.00
_cell.angle_beta   90.00
_cell.angle_gamma   90.00
#
_symmetry.space_group_name_H-M   'P 1'
#
loop_
_entity.id
_entity.type
_entity.pdbx_description
1 polymer ?
#
loop_
_entity_poly.entity_id
_entity_poly.type
_entity_poly.pdbx_seq_one_letter_code
_entity_poly.pdbx_strand_id
1 'polypeptide(L)'
;MTTIKRYSEAFKRKVIQEIESGKYNQNQAMKYYGICGSVTIRGWLKKYGKNHLMSKVVRVELEDEINQLKESKKRIRELEKALSSATIENILYKSLIKVAEREI
;
A
#
# COMPACT_ATOMS: atom_id res chain seq x y z
N MET A 1 -10.33 -32.58 -16.14
CA MET A 1 -10.82 -33.04 -14.82
C MET A 1 -10.96 -31.83 -13.90
N THR A 2 -12.17 -31.48 -13.47
CA THR A 2 -12.41 -30.34 -12.57
C THR A 2 -12.08 -30.77 -11.14
N THR A 3 -10.95 -30.33 -10.59
CA THR A 3 -10.58 -30.64 -9.20
C THR A 3 -11.45 -29.85 -8.23
N ILE A 4 -12.35 -30.52 -7.51
CA ILE A 4 -13.22 -29.89 -6.51
C ILE A 4 -12.43 -29.72 -5.21
N LYS A 5 -12.00 -28.50 -4.90
CA LYS A 5 -11.38 -28.17 -3.61
C LYS A 5 -12.46 -28.05 -2.53
N ARG A 6 -12.37 -28.89 -1.48
CA ARG A 6 -13.23 -28.80 -0.29
C ARG A 6 -12.46 -28.15 0.86
N TYR A 7 -13.10 -27.22 1.55
CA TYR A 7 -12.52 -26.49 2.68
C TYR A 7 -13.27 -26.84 3.97
N SER A 8 -12.52 -27.03 5.06
CA SER A 8 -13.10 -27.29 6.39
C SER A 8 -13.86 -26.06 6.92
N GLU A 9 -14.86 -26.28 7.77
CA GLU A 9 -15.63 -25.19 8.40
C GLU A 9 -14.73 -24.28 9.26
N ALA A 10 -13.75 -24.84 9.98
CA ALA A 10 -12.78 -24.07 10.75
C ALA A 10 -11.96 -23.11 9.87
N PHE A 11 -11.51 -23.59 8.70
CA PHE A 11 -10.80 -22.77 7.74
C PHE A 11 -11.67 -21.65 7.19
N LYS A 12 -12.92 -21.94 6.82
CA LYS A 12 -13.86 -20.92 6.34
C LYS A 12 -14.08 -19.82 7.37
N ARG A 13 -14.25 -20.18 8.65
CA ARG A 13 -14.41 -19.23 9.75
C ARG A 13 -13.16 -18.37 9.95
N LYS A 14 -11.96 -18.96 9.91
CA LYS A 14 -10.70 -18.20 10.00
C LYS A 14 -10.59 -17.16 8.89
N VAL A 15 -10.85 -17.54 7.64
CA VAL A 15 -10.80 -16.63 6.49
C VAL A 15 -11.80 -15.49 6.66
N ILE A 16 -13.02 -15.78 7.12
CA ILE A 16 -14.03 -14.74 7.36
C ILE A 16 -13.62 -13.79 8.48
N GLN A 17 -13.06 -14.30 9.58
CA GLN A 17 -12.60 -13.47 10.69
C GLN A 17 -11.48 -12.52 10.27
N GLU A 18 -10.54 -12.99 9.44
CA GLU A 18 -9.49 -12.13 8.90
C GLU A 18 -10.04 -11.05 7.95
N ILE A 19 -11.09 -11.38 7.18
CA ILE A 19 -11.81 -10.39 6.36
C ILE A 19 -12.57 -9.39 7.24
N GLU A 20 -13.22 -9.83 8.33
CA GLU A 20 -13.90 -8.96 9.30
C GLU A 20 -12.95 -8.00 10.00
N SER A 21 -11.76 -8.49 10.35
CA SER A 21 -10.71 -7.68 10.99
C SER A 21 -10.10 -6.64 10.05
N GLY A 22 -10.40 -6.68 8.75
CA GLY A 22 -9.82 -5.81 7.74
C GLY A 22 -8.41 -6.20 7.31
N LYS A 23 -7.85 -7.29 7.84
CA LYS A 23 -6.51 -7.79 7.49
C LYS A 23 -6.36 -8.15 6.01
N TYR A 24 -7.43 -8.68 5.39
CA TYR A 24 -7.44 -9.01 3.97
C TYR A 24 -8.78 -8.66 3.30
N ASN A 25 -8.72 -8.14 2.08
CA ASN A 25 -9.89 -8.09 1.18
C ASN A 25 -10.17 -9.49 0.58
N GLN A 26 -11.38 -9.74 0.08
CA GLN A 26 -11.79 -11.01 -0.58
C GLN A 26 -10.77 -11.47 -1.64
N ASN A 27 -10.27 -10.55 -2.48
CA ASN A 27 -9.27 -10.87 -3.50
C ASN A 27 -7.88 -11.16 -2.92
N GLN A 28 -7.50 -10.49 -1.83
CA GLN A 28 -6.23 -10.74 -1.15
C GLN A 28 -6.27 -12.08 -0.42
N ALA A 29 -7.35 -12.35 0.32
CA ALA A 29 -7.58 -13.64 0.97
C ALA A 29 -7.59 -14.79 -0.05
N MET A 30 -8.20 -14.59 -1.22
CA MET A 30 -8.16 -15.56 -2.32
C MET A 30 -6.72 -15.88 -2.75
N LYS A 31 -5.90 -14.85 -3.00
CA LYS A 31 -4.50 -15.02 -3.42
C LYS A 31 -3.65 -15.66 -2.33
N TYR A 32 -3.77 -15.18 -1.09
CA TYR A 32 -2.98 -15.64 0.05
C TYR A 32 -3.28 -17.11 0.38
N TYR A 33 -4.55 -17.50 0.37
CA TYR A 33 -4.98 -18.86 0.72
C TYR A 33 -5.10 -19.81 -0.47
N GLY A 34 -4.81 -19.36 -1.70
CA GLY A 34 -4.90 -20.20 -2.91
C GLY A 34 -6.31 -20.70 -3.22
N ILE A 35 -7.34 -19.92 -2.85
CA ILE A 35 -8.74 -20.27 -3.06
C ILE A 35 -9.08 -20.04 -4.53
N CYS A 36 -9.84 -20.96 -5.15
CA CYS A 36 -10.13 -20.93 -6.59
C CYS A 36 -10.88 -19.68 -7.08
N GLY A 37 -11.50 -18.89 -6.20
CA GLY A 37 -12.17 -17.67 -6.62
C GLY A 37 -12.75 -16.87 -5.45
N SER A 38 -12.84 -15.56 -5.64
CA SER A 38 -13.50 -14.64 -4.71
C SER A 38 -15.01 -14.95 -4.55
N VAL A 39 -15.61 -15.59 -5.57
CA VAL A 39 -16.99 -16.09 -5.53
C VAL A 39 -17.18 -17.15 -4.45
N THR A 40 -16.19 -18.02 -4.22
CA THR A 40 -16.24 -19.04 -3.16
C THR A 40 -16.30 -18.38 -1.77
N ILE A 41 -15.50 -17.33 -1.57
CA ILE A 41 -15.48 -16.56 -0.33
C ILE A 41 -16.81 -15.80 -0.14
N ARG A 42 -17.36 -15.20 -1.21
CA ARG A 42 -18.70 -14.58 -1.16
C ARG A 42 -19.79 -15.59 -0.78
N GLY A 43 -19.71 -16.81 -1.30
CA GLY A 43 -20.62 -17.90 -0.92
C GLY A 43 -20.55 -18.22 0.57
N TRP A 44 -19.34 -18.20 1.16
CA TRP A 44 -19.19 -18.37 2.60
C TRP A 44 -19.76 -17.17 3.36
N LEU A 45 -19.42 -15.94 2.99
CA LEU A 45 -19.95 -14.73 3.64
C LEU A 45 -21.48 -14.71 3.66
N LYS A 46 -22.13 -15.10 2.55
CA LYS A 46 -23.58 -15.25 2.47
C LYS A 46 -24.11 -16.35 3.41
N LYS A 47 -23.44 -17.51 3.45
CA LYS A 47 -23.80 -18.63 4.34
C LYS A 47 -23.70 -18.25 5.83
N TYR A 48 -22.70 -17.45 6.21
CA TYR A 48 -22.51 -17.00 7.59
C TYR A 48 -23.22 -15.66 7.91
N GLY A 49 -24.10 -15.16 7.02
CA GLY A 49 -24.90 -13.96 7.26
C GLY A 49 -24.11 -12.64 7.28
N LYS A 50 -22.86 -12.65 6.82
CA LYS A 50 -21.97 -11.47 6.82
C LYS A 50 -22.15 -10.63 5.55
N ASN A 51 -23.41 -10.41 5.15
CA ASN A 51 -23.75 -9.70 3.92
C ASN A 51 -23.28 -8.23 3.93
N HIS A 52 -23.15 -7.63 5.12
CA HIS A 52 -22.60 -6.29 5.28
C HIS A 52 -21.13 -6.18 4.84
N LEU A 53 -20.36 -7.27 4.89
CA LEU A 53 -18.98 -7.32 4.36
C LEU A 53 -18.94 -7.46 2.83
N MET A 54 -20.09 -7.71 2.18
CA MET A 54 -20.18 -7.73 0.73
C MET A 54 -20.40 -6.32 0.17
N SER A 55 -21.10 -5.44 0.90
CA SER A 55 -21.32 -4.04 0.51
C SER A 55 -20.28 -3.10 1.09
N LYS A 56 -19.58 -3.50 2.16
CA LYS A 56 -18.37 -2.82 2.59
C LYS A 56 -17.34 -3.07 1.49
N VAL A 57 -17.30 -2.14 0.54
CA VAL A 57 -16.05 -1.74 -0.10
C VAL A 57 -15.15 -1.46 1.09
N VAL A 58 -14.46 -2.50 1.56
CA VAL A 58 -13.35 -2.32 2.47
C VAL A 58 -12.41 -1.55 1.59
N ARG A 59 -12.44 -0.23 1.77
CA ARG A 59 -11.42 0.70 1.34
C ARG A 59 -10.18 0.28 2.13
N VAL A 60 -9.66 -0.89 1.77
CA VAL A 60 -8.24 -1.19 1.77
C VAL A 60 -7.69 -0.34 0.61
N GLU A 61 -7.92 0.97 0.65
CA GLU A 61 -6.84 1.89 0.36
C GLU A 61 -5.96 1.75 1.61
N LEU A 62 -5.16 0.69 1.67
CA LEU A 62 -3.74 0.93 1.57
C LEU A 62 -3.32 1.91 2.68
N GLU A 63 -3.46 1.50 3.94
CA GLU A 63 -2.69 2.15 5.00
C GLU A 63 -1.21 2.21 4.59
N ASP A 64 -0.72 1.24 3.82
CA ASP A 64 0.59 1.27 3.19
C ASP A 64 0.75 2.28 2.04
N GLU A 65 -0.16 2.41 1.06
CA GLU A 65 0.07 3.38 -0.03
C GLU A 65 -0.19 4.83 0.39
N ILE A 66 -1.11 5.07 1.34
CA ILE A 66 -1.28 6.41 1.91
C ILE A 66 -0.03 6.79 2.71
N ASN A 67 0.55 5.86 3.48
CA ASN A 67 1.84 6.09 4.13
C ASN A 67 2.98 6.25 3.12
N GLN A 68 3.06 5.42 2.09
CA GLN A 68 4.10 5.51 1.06
C GLN A 68 4.01 6.81 0.27
N LEU A 69 2.81 7.30 -0.06
CA LEU A 69 2.62 8.62 -0.69
C LEU A 69 3.05 9.74 0.25
N LYS A 70 2.71 9.64 1.54
CA LYS A 70 3.08 10.65 2.56
C LYS A 70 4.59 10.66 2.81
N GLU A 71 5.22 9.49 2.88
CA GLU A 71 6.66 9.31 3.05
C GLU A 71 7.42 9.75 1.80
N SER A 72 6.94 9.40 0.61
CA SER A 72 7.49 9.86 -0.67
C SER A 72 7.42 11.38 -0.78
N LYS A 73 6.28 12.00 -0.43
CA LYS A 73 6.15 13.48 -0.40
C LYS A 73 7.08 14.12 0.61
N LYS A 74 7.28 13.51 1.78
CA LYS A 74 8.24 13.99 2.79
C LYS A 74 9.67 13.93 2.23
N ARG A 75 10.02 12.84 1.56
CA ARG A 75 11.34 12.65 0.96
C ARG A 75 11.62 13.64 -0.15
N ILE A 76 10.64 13.91 -1.01
CA ILE A 76 10.74 14.94 -2.07
C ILE A 76 11.03 16.30 -1.43
N ARG A 77 10.30 16.70 -0.39
CA ARG A 77 10.55 17.98 0.31
C ARG A 77 11.94 18.07 0.92
N GLU A 78 12.43 17.00 1.54
CA GLU A 78 13.79 16.95 2.11
C GLU A 78 14.85 17.11 1.02
N LEU A 79 14.68 16.42 -0.12
CA LEU A 79 15.59 16.50 -1.26
C LEU A 79 15.57 17.88 -1.92
N GLU A 80 14.39 18.47 -2.11
CA GLU A 80 14.26 19.84 -2.65
C GLU A 80 14.98 20.87 -1.76
N LYS A 81 14.87 20.73 -0.42
CA LYS A 81 15.56 21.60 0.53
C LYS A 81 17.08 21.44 0.47
N ALA A 82 17.57 20.20 0.40
CA ALA A 82 18.99 19.91 0.27
C ALA A 82 19.56 20.46 -1.05
N LEU A 83 18.82 20.28 -2.16
CA LEU A 83 19.22 20.78 -3.48
C LEU A 83 19.27 22.30 -3.50
N SER A 84 18.27 22.99 -2.93
CA SER A 84 18.26 24.45 -2.83
C SER A 84 19.48 24.96 -2.05
N SER A 85 19.80 24.35 -0.92
CA SER A 85 20.96 24.71 -0.09
C SER A 85 22.28 24.53 -0.87
N ALA A 86 22.46 23.37 -1.51
CA ALA A 86 23.64 23.09 -2.33
C ALA A 86 23.76 24.03 -3.55
N THR A 87 22.63 24.43 -4.13
CA THR A 87 22.61 25.36 -5.27
C THR A 87 23.08 26.75 -4.84
N ILE A 88 22.62 27.23 -3.67
CA ILE A 88 23.05 28.51 -3.09
C ILE A 88 24.55 28.49 -2.80
N GLU A 89 25.05 27.43 -2.16
CA GLU A 89 26.49 27.26 -1.90
C GLU A 89 27.30 27.27 -3.21
N ASN A 90 26.83 26.56 -4.24
CA ASN A 90 27.51 26.51 -5.53
C ASN A 90 27.58 27.89 -6.20
N ILE A 91 26.50 28.67 -6.12
CA ILE A 91 26.46 30.05 -6.63
C ILE A 91 27.44 30.93 -5.86
N LEU A 92 27.48 30.82 -4.52
CA LEU A 92 28.43 31.55 -3.69
C LEU A 92 29.88 31.21 -4.07
N TYR A 93 30.25 29.93 -4.13
CA TYR A 93 31.60 29.53 -4.53
C TYR A 93 31.97 30.04 -5.92
N LYS A 94 31.06 29.98 -6.90
CA LYS A 94 31.28 30.55 -8.24
C LYS A 94 31.51 32.06 -8.20
N SER A 95 30.78 32.80 -7.36
CA SER A 95 30.99 34.24 -7.21
C SER A 95 32.34 34.56 -6.55
N LEU A 96 32.74 33.79 -5.52
CA LEU A 96 34.03 33.96 -4.84
C LEU A 96 35.19 33.74 -5.80
N ILE A 97 35.13 32.67 -6.61
CA ILE A 97 36.15 32.40 -7.65
C ILE A 97 36.24 33.56 -8.63
N LYS A 98 35.10 34.06 -9.12
CA LYS A 98 35.07 35.21 -10.05
C LYS A 98 35.66 36.49 -9.48
N VAL A 99 35.53 36.71 -8.16
CA VAL A 99 36.14 37.88 -7.50
C VAL A 99 37.63 37.65 -7.34
N ALA A 100 38.05 36.46 -6.89
CA ALA A 100 39.47 36.11 -6.76
C ALA A 100 40.21 36.20 -8.11
N GLU A 101 39.58 35.78 -9.22
CA GLU A 101 40.12 35.90 -10.58
C GLU A 101 40.27 37.36 -11.06
N ARG A 102 39.57 38.32 -10.44
CA ARG A 102 39.68 39.76 -10.79
C ARG A 102 40.75 40.49 -10.00
N GLU A 103 41.20 39.91 -8.88
CA GLU A 103 42.23 40.49 -8.00
C GLU A 103 43.64 39.96 -8.29
N ILE A 104 43.78 39.12 -9.34
CA ILE A 104 45.04 38.63 -9.92
C ILE A 104 45.26 39.33 -11.27
#